data_AF-A0A660XH86-F1
#
_entry.id   AF-A0A660XH86-F1
#
_cell.length_a   1.000
_cell.length_b   1.000
_cell.length_c   1.000
_cell.angle_alpha   90.00
_cell.angle_beta   90.00
_cell.angle_gamma   90.00
#
_symmetry.space_group_name_H-M   'P 1'
#
loop_
_entity.id
_entity.type
_entity.pdbx_description
1 polymer ?
#
loop_
_entity_poly.entity_id
_entity_poly.type
_entity_poly.pdbx_seq_one_letter_code
_entity_poly.pdbx_strand_id
1 'polypeptide(L)' 'PYCITVDHQTSEDNTVTLRERDSMKQERVEIGKLSEIISKKLKH' A
#
# COMPACT_ATOMS: atom_id res chain seq x y z
N PRO A 1 -11.53 -5.48 -2.54
CA PRO A 1 -11.16 -5.20 -1.13
C PRO A 1 -9.65 -5.14 -0.94
N TYR A 2 -9.17 -3.97 -0.52
CA TYR A 2 -7.75 -3.68 -0.41
C TYR A 2 -7.31 -3.85 1.04
N CYS A 3 -6.30 -4.68 1.27
CA CYS A 3 -5.64 -4.80 2.57
C CYS A 3 -4.29 -4.09 2.47
N ILE A 4 -4.01 -3.21 3.40
CA ILE A 4 -2.73 -2.49 3.46
C ILE A 4 -2.06 -2.93 4.75
N THR A 5 -0.91 -3.60 4.62
CA THR A 5 -0.13 -4.03 5.78
C THR A 5 0.93 -2.96 6.05
N VAL A 6 0.78 -2.31 7.20
CA VAL A 6 1.73 -1.33 7.72
C VAL A 6 2.38 -1.98 8.95
N ASP A 7 3.64 -2.37 8.80
CA ASP A 7 4.44 -2.97 9.88
C ASP A 7 5.29 -1.89 10.56
N HIS A 8 5.86 -2.20 11.74
CA HIS A 8 6.77 -1.27 12.44
C HIS A 8 8.01 -0.91 11.59
N GLN A 9 8.40 -1.77 10.64
CA GLN A 9 9.48 -1.53 9.68
C GLN A 9 9.16 -0.39 8.70
N THR A 10 7.90 0.03 8.59
CA THR A 10 7.51 1.18 7.78
C THR A 10 8.11 2.49 8.30
N SER A 11 8.39 2.61 9.61
CA SER A 11 9.03 3.82 10.16
C SER A 11 10.53 3.91 9.83
N GLU A 12 11.18 2.78 9.58
CA GLU A 12 12.61 2.72 9.24
C GLU A 12 12.85 2.74 7.72
N ASP A 13 12.08 1.95 6.95
CA ASP A 13 12.26 1.79 5.50
C ASP A 13 11.28 2.62 4.65
N ASN A 14 10.34 3.35 5.26
CA ASN A 14 9.31 4.12 4.56
C ASN A 14 8.58 3.32 3.47
N THR A 15 8.37 2.02 3.65
CA THR A 15 7.66 1.15 2.71
C THR A 15 6.53 0.39 3.39
N VAL A 16 5.45 0.15 2.65
CA VAL A 16 4.28 -0.63 3.07
C VAL A 16 3.97 -1.70 2.04
N THR A 17 3.26 -2.75 2.47
CA THR A 17 2.83 -3.81 1.54
C THR A 17 1.35 -3.66 1.25
N LEU A 18 1.01 -3.43 -0.01
CA LEU A 18 -0.35 -3.39 -0.50
C LEU A 18 -0.76 -4.80 -0.97
N ARG A 19 -1.86 -5.32 -0.43
CA ARG A 19 -2.43 -6.61 -0.82
C ARG A 19 -3.81 -6.44 -1.44
N GLU A 20 -3.96 -6.86 -2.68
CA GLU A 20 -5.25 -6.84 -3.38
C GLU A 20 -5.96 -8.17 -3.19
N ARG A 21 -7.09 -8.17 -2.47
CA ARG A 21 -7.85 -9.41 -2.22
C ARG A 21 -8.41 -10.02 -3.50
N ASP A 22 -8.83 -9.19 -4.45
CA ASP A 22 -9.44 -9.62 -5.70
C ASP A 22 -8.43 -10.22 -6.68
N SER A 23 -7.22 -9.66 -6.75
CA SER A 23 -6.18 -10.14 -7.68
C SER A 23 -5.17 -11.09 -7.04
N MET A 24 -5.27 -11.35 -5.73
CA MET A 24 -4.25 -12.05 -4.92
C MET A 24 -2.82 -11.46 -5.04
N LYS A 25 -2.68 -10.24 -5.56
CA LYS A 25 -1.40 -9.55 -5.76
C LYS A 25 -0.93 -8.91 -4.46
N GLN A 26 0.39 -8.91 -4.27
CA GLN A 26 1.06 -8.24 -3.17
C GLN A 26 2.16 -7.36 -3.78
N GLU A 27 2.18 -6.08 -3.45
CA GLU A 27 3.16 -5.13 -3.96
C GLU A 27 3.72 -4.31 -2.80
N ARG A 28 5.04 -4.17 -2.75
CA ARG A 28 5.70 -3.31 -1.75
C ARG A 28 5.87 -1.94 -2.36
N VAL A 29 5.28 -0.93 -1.73
CA VAL A 29 5.27 0.45 -2.22
C VAL A 29 5.82 1.39 -1.17
N GLU A 30 6.53 2.41 -1.61
CA GLU A 30 7.02 3.47 -0.73
C GLU A 30 5.85 4.27 -0.16
N ILE A 31 5.93 4.62 1.12
CA ILE A 31 4.90 5.38 1.84
C ILE A 31 4.67 6.76 1.21
N GLY A 32 5.73 7.35 0.64
CA GLY A 32 5.62 8.61 -0.10
C GLY A 32 4.69 8.48 -1.30
N LYS A 33 4.77 7.36 -2.03
CA LYS A 33 3.90 7.03 -3.16
C LYS A 33 2.56 6.45 -2.74
N LEU A 34 2.45 5.88 -1.54
CA LEU A 34 1.21 5.30 -1.01
C LEU A 34 0.07 6.31 -1.00
N SER A 35 0.32 7.54 -0.55
CA SER A 35 -0.69 8.61 -0.51
C SER A 35 -1.28 8.90 -1.89
N GLU A 36 -0.44 8.89 -2.92
CA GLU A 36 -0.79 9.12 -4.32
C GLU A 36 -1.53 7.92 -4.91
N ILE A 37 -1.06 6.70 -4.64
CA ILE A 37 -1.69 5.44 -5.08
C ILE A 37 -3.09 5.30 -4.47
N ILE A 38 -3.24 5.52 -3.16
CA ILE A 38 -4.52 5.45 -2.47
C ILE A 38 -5.46 6.54 -2.99
N SER A 39 -4.98 7.78 -3.14
CA SER A 39 -5.78 8.86 -3.72
C SER A 39 -6.26 8.55 -5.12
N LYS A 40 -5.41 7.94 -5.96
CA LYS A 40 -5.75 7.51 -7.32
C LYS A 40 -6.75 6.35 -7.33
N LYS A 41 -6.64 5.41 -6.38
CA LYS A 41 -7.57 4.27 -6.24
C LYS A 41 -8.93 4.65 -5.63
N LEU A 42 -8.98 5.66 -4.75
CA LEU A 42 -10.22 6.15 -4.11
C LEU A 42 -10.97 7.18 -4.95
N LYS A 43 -10.32 7.92 -5.85
CA LYS A 43 -10.96 8.94 -6.70
C LYS A 43 -11.72 8.38 -7.92
N HIS A 44 -12.30 7.19 -7.81
CA HIS A 44 -13.22 6.67 -8.83
C HIS A 44 -14.64 6.57 -8.30
#